data_AF-A0A923Z316-F1
#
_entry.id   AF-A0A923Z316-F1
#
_cell.length_a   1.000
_cell.length_b   1.000
_cell.length_c   1.000
_cell.angle_alpha   90.00
_cell.angle_beta   90.00
_cell.angle_gamma   90.00
#
_symmetry.space_group_name_H-M   'P 1'
#
loop_
_entity.id
_entity.type
_entity.pdbx_description
1 polymer ?
#
loop_
_entity_poly.entity_id
_entity_poly.type
_entity_poly.pdbx_seq_one_letter_code
_entity_poly.pdbx_strand_id
1 'polypeptide(L)'
;TALQGATLQLNGFQAAGWPNTSYNAEVRYYDLNYNPLGNELFVAPGTGHYQSICENCTITGGFILQLGPNGYHTGIDNLDVSAIAGAPEPASWALLIAGFGLTGVALRRRSVTLA
;
A
#
# COMPACT_ATOMS: atom_id res chain seq x y z
N THR A 1 1.52 17.25 -4.04
CA THR A 1 2.95 16.91 -4.25
C THR A 1 3.46 15.76 -3.38
N ALA A 2 2.62 15.00 -2.66
CA ALA A 2 3.08 14.01 -1.68
C ALA A 2 2.99 12.52 -2.13
N LEU A 3 2.98 12.23 -3.44
CA LEU A 3 2.79 10.85 -3.93
C LEU A 3 3.84 10.37 -4.94
N GLN A 4 4.76 11.21 -5.40
CA GLN A 4 5.87 10.70 -6.20
C GLN A 4 6.86 9.98 -5.27
N GLY A 5 6.92 8.65 -5.41
CA GLY A 5 7.83 7.78 -4.67
C GLY A 5 7.26 7.13 -3.41
N ALA A 6 6.01 7.38 -3.05
CA ALA A 6 5.36 6.66 -1.95
C ALA A 6 5.08 5.21 -2.37
N THR A 7 5.35 4.26 -1.47
CA THR A 7 4.94 2.87 -1.65
C THR A 7 3.49 2.72 -1.21
N LEU A 8 2.63 2.25 -2.10
CA LEU A 8 1.23 1.95 -1.82
C LEU A 8 1.04 0.45 -1.69
N GLN A 9 0.18 0.04 -0.77
CA GLN A 9 -0.29 -1.32 -0.63
C GLN A 9 -1.80 -1.34 -0.87
N LEU A 10 -2.23 -2.13 -1.86
CA LEU A 10 -3.63 -2.52 -1.98
C LEU A 10 -3.87 -3.64 -0.97
N ASN A 11 -4.73 -3.37 0.02
CA ASN A 11 -5.11 -4.36 1.02
C ASN A 11 -6.22 -5.27 0.47
N GLY A 12 -7.11 -4.69 -0.33
CA GLY A 12 -8.19 -5.42 -0.99
C GLY A 12 -9.21 -4.49 -1.61
N PHE A 13 -10.23 -5.10 -2.19
CA PHE A 13 -11.42 -4.42 -2.70
C PHE A 13 -12.62 -5.35 -2.57
N GLN A 14 -13.79 -4.77 -2.66
CA GLN A 14 -15.03 -5.51 -2.83
C GLN A 14 -15.45 -5.48 -4.28
N ALA A 15 -16.14 -6.53 -4.72
CA ALA A 15 -16.74 -6.56 -6.04
C ALA A 15 -18.11 -7.20 -6.00
N ALA A 16 -19.03 -6.66 -6.79
CA ALA A 16 -20.38 -7.20 -6.91
C ALA A 16 -20.74 -7.38 -8.39
N GLY A 17 -21.57 -8.38 -8.64
CA GLY A 17 -22.15 -8.66 -9.94
C GLY A 17 -23.43 -7.86 -10.18
N TRP A 18 -23.89 -7.85 -11.44
CA TRP A 18 -25.24 -7.38 -11.74
C TRP A 18 -26.28 -8.15 -10.89
N PRO A 19 -27.34 -7.49 -10.38
CA PRO A 19 -28.28 -8.13 -9.46
C PRO A 19 -28.87 -9.45 -9.97
N ASN A 20 -29.14 -10.38 -9.04
CA ASN A 20 -29.83 -11.66 -9.24
C ASN A 20 -29.06 -12.74 -10.02
N THR A 21 -27.83 -12.49 -10.49
CA THR A 21 -27.01 -13.52 -11.14
C THR A 21 -25.54 -13.30 -10.82
N SER A 22 -24.81 -14.39 -10.59
CA SER A 22 -23.37 -14.30 -10.35
C SER A 22 -22.60 -14.52 -11.66
N TYR A 23 -21.53 -13.77 -11.86
CA TYR A 23 -20.74 -13.81 -13.08
C TYR A 23 -19.28 -14.11 -12.77
N ASN A 24 -18.64 -14.92 -13.60
CA ASN A 24 -17.19 -15.02 -13.58
C ASN A 24 -16.62 -13.67 -14.04
N ALA A 25 -15.71 -13.14 -13.25
CA ALA A 25 -15.10 -11.85 -13.45
C ALA A 25 -13.59 -11.91 -13.20
N GLU A 26 -12.90 -10.91 -13.69
CA GLU A 26 -11.47 -10.74 -13.50
C GLU A 26 -11.17 -9.28 -13.19
N VAL A 27 -10.32 -9.05 -12.20
CA VAL A 27 -9.63 -7.78 -12.00
C VAL A 27 -8.18 -7.99 -12.39
N ARG A 28 -7.65 -7.05 -13.18
CA ARG A 28 -6.25 -7.00 -13.58
C ARG A 28 -5.56 -5.83 -12.91
N TYR A 29 -4.32 -6.06 -12.52
CA TYR A 29 -3.46 -5.09 -11.86
C TYR A 29 -2.40 -4.62 -12.84
N TYR A 30 -2.21 -3.31 -12.92
CA TYR A 30 -1.13 -2.71 -13.67
C TYR A 30 -0.38 -1.67 -12.85
N ASP A 31 0.86 -1.38 -13.23
CA ASP A 31 1.52 -0.15 -12.79
C ASP A 31 0.94 1.06 -13.55
N LEU A 32 1.40 2.26 -13.21
CA LEU A 32 0.94 3.50 -13.86
C LEU A 32 1.34 3.61 -15.34
N ASN A 33 2.22 2.74 -15.84
CA ASN A 33 2.61 2.65 -17.24
C ASN A 33 1.88 1.53 -17.99
N TYR A 34 0.84 0.93 -17.37
CA TYR A 34 0.10 -0.22 -17.89
C TYR A 34 0.92 -1.51 -18.05
N ASN A 35 2.05 -1.66 -17.36
CA ASN A 35 2.73 -2.96 -17.29
C ASN A 35 1.93 -3.91 -16.39
N PRO A 36 1.65 -5.15 -16.81
CA PRO A 36 0.85 -6.07 -16.03
C PRO A 36 1.60 -6.51 -14.78
N LEU A 37 0.93 -6.41 -13.63
CA LEU A 37 1.44 -6.86 -12.34
C LEU A 37 0.79 -8.18 -11.91
N GLY A 38 -0.42 -8.45 -12.40
CA GLY A 38 -1.12 -9.71 -12.17
C GLY A 38 -2.61 -9.58 -12.45
N ASN A 39 -3.36 -10.62 -12.08
CA ASN A 39 -4.80 -10.65 -12.15
C ASN A 39 -5.42 -11.54 -11.08
N GLU A 40 -6.67 -11.29 -10.76
CA GLU A 40 -7.49 -12.08 -9.84
C GLU A 40 -8.78 -12.48 -10.55
N LEU A 41 -9.02 -13.80 -10.62
CA LEU A 41 -10.26 -14.37 -11.11
C LEU A 41 -11.19 -14.63 -9.93
N PHE A 42 -12.44 -14.18 -10.04
CA PHE A 42 -13.41 -14.33 -8.97
C PHE A 42 -14.84 -14.48 -9.54
N VAL A 43 -15.77 -14.81 -8.66
CA VAL A 43 -17.20 -14.81 -8.97
C VAL A 43 -17.81 -13.55 -8.37
N ALA A 44 -18.21 -12.62 -9.23
CA ALA A 44 -18.92 -11.41 -8.85
C ALA A 44 -20.37 -11.79 -8.49
N PRO A 45 -20.78 -11.67 -7.21
CA PRO A 45 -22.07 -12.17 -6.77
C PRO A 45 -23.20 -11.20 -7.15
N GLY A 46 -24.33 -11.71 -7.63
CA GLY A 46 -25.53 -10.89 -7.89
C GLY A 46 -26.27 -10.44 -6.63
N THR A 47 -25.80 -10.83 -5.44
CA THR A 47 -26.27 -10.37 -4.13
C THR A 47 -25.11 -10.44 -3.14
N GLY A 48 -24.85 -9.36 -2.41
CA GLY A 48 -23.68 -9.24 -1.55
C GLY A 48 -22.42 -8.85 -2.33
N HIS A 49 -21.25 -9.13 -1.74
CA HIS A 49 -19.96 -8.71 -2.26
C HIS A 49 -18.94 -9.86 -2.19
N TYR A 50 -18.17 -10.02 -3.26
CA TYR A 50 -16.88 -10.71 -3.24
C TYR A 50 -15.89 -9.83 -2.48
N GLN A 51 -15.05 -10.46 -1.65
CA GLN A 51 -14.01 -9.79 -0.87
C GLN A 51 -12.67 -10.27 -1.41
N SER A 52 -11.94 -9.38 -2.06
CA SER A 52 -10.55 -9.66 -2.43
C SER A 52 -9.67 -9.52 -1.19
N ILE A 53 -8.73 -10.46 -1.05
CA ILE A 53 -7.63 -10.37 -0.12
C ILE A 53 -6.39 -10.22 -0.99
N CYS A 54 -5.76 -9.05 -0.98
CA CYS A 54 -4.44 -8.94 -1.59
C CYS A 54 -3.33 -8.96 -0.55
N GLU A 55 -2.71 -10.14 -0.40
CA GLU A 55 -1.64 -10.34 0.58
C GLU A 55 -0.31 -9.70 0.14
N ASN A 56 -0.11 -9.43 -1.15
CA ASN A 56 1.19 -8.97 -1.69
C ASN A 56 1.08 -7.88 -2.80
N CYS A 57 0.07 -7.00 -2.77
CA CYS A 57 -0.08 -5.93 -3.77
C CYS A 57 0.61 -4.63 -3.35
N THR A 58 1.93 -4.68 -3.16
CA THR A 58 2.72 -3.50 -2.79
C THR A 58 3.49 -2.95 -3.99
N ILE A 59 3.21 -1.70 -4.36
CA ILE A 59 3.77 -1.05 -5.55
C ILE A 59 4.26 0.35 -5.20
N THR A 60 5.45 0.69 -5.66
CA THR A 60 5.97 2.06 -5.55
C THR A 60 5.33 2.95 -6.61
N GLY A 61 4.81 4.09 -6.19
CA GLY A 61 4.16 5.08 -7.05
C GLY A 61 2.65 4.92 -7.11
N GLY A 62 2.18 3.81 -7.69
CA GLY A 62 0.74 3.53 -7.75
C GLY A 62 0.35 2.39 -8.69
N PHE A 63 -0.94 2.08 -8.72
CA PHE A 63 -1.50 0.97 -9.46
C PHE A 63 -2.79 1.34 -10.20
N ILE A 64 -3.13 0.53 -11.19
CA ILE A 64 -4.40 0.57 -11.91
C ILE A 64 -5.11 -0.77 -11.64
N LEU A 65 -6.36 -0.70 -11.19
CA LEU A 65 -7.28 -1.84 -11.18
C LEU A 65 -8.20 -1.72 -12.40
N GLN A 66 -8.26 -2.77 -13.20
CA GLN A 66 -9.11 -2.82 -14.37
C GLN A 66 -9.95 -4.09 -14.38
N LEU A 67 -11.26 -3.93 -14.52
CA LEU A 67 -12.18 -5.03 -14.79
C LEU A 67 -11.95 -5.55 -16.21
N GLY A 68 -11.84 -6.86 -16.40
CA GLY A 68 -11.45 -7.40 -17.70
C GLY A 68 -11.86 -8.84 -17.99
N PRO A 69 -11.70 -9.28 -19.26
CA PRO A 69 -11.68 -8.41 -20.44
C PRO A 69 -13.06 -7.77 -20.72
N ASN A 70 -14.15 -8.29 -20.14
CA ASN A 70 -15.51 -7.78 -20.29
C ASN A 70 -16.10 -7.42 -18.90
N GLY A 71 -15.94 -6.17 -18.46
CA GLY A 71 -16.42 -5.68 -17.16
C GLY A 71 -17.91 -5.33 -17.08
N TYR A 72 -18.75 -5.84 -18.01
CA TYR A 72 -20.14 -5.37 -18.18
C TYR A 72 -21.06 -5.65 -16.99
N HIS A 73 -20.82 -6.74 -16.24
CA HIS A 73 -21.69 -7.17 -15.15
C HIS A 73 -20.98 -7.16 -13.80
N THR A 74 -19.90 -6.40 -13.65
CA THR A 74 -19.12 -6.37 -12.41
C THR A 74 -18.75 -4.95 -12.07
N GLY A 75 -18.84 -4.59 -10.79
CA GLY A 75 -18.35 -3.33 -10.24
C GLY A 75 -17.32 -3.59 -9.15
N ILE A 76 -16.42 -2.63 -8.96
CA ILE A 76 -15.49 -2.58 -7.82
C ILE A 76 -16.05 -1.58 -6.81
N ASP A 77 -16.06 -1.95 -5.54
CA ASP A 77 -16.39 -1.06 -4.43
C ASP A 77 -15.43 -1.25 -3.24
N ASN A 78 -15.55 -0.39 -2.24
CA ASN A 78 -14.80 -0.46 -0.97
C ASN A 78 -13.31 -0.77 -1.14
N LEU A 79 -12.67 -0.02 -2.04
CA LEU A 79 -11.25 -0.10 -2.33
C LEU A 79 -10.45 0.32 -1.08
N ASP A 80 -9.64 -0.60 -0.54
CA ASP A 80 -8.79 -0.37 0.62
C ASP A 80 -7.32 -0.27 0.21
N VAL A 81 -6.77 0.93 0.37
CA VAL A 81 -5.39 1.28 0.00
C VAL A 81 -4.72 1.96 1.17
N SER A 82 -3.53 1.47 1.51
CA SER A 82 -2.68 2.09 2.52
C SER A 82 -1.39 2.61 1.90
N ALA A 83 -0.90 3.74 2.42
CA ALA A 83 0.44 4.20 2.14
C ALA A 83 1.39 3.54 3.15
N ILE A 84 2.41 2.84 2.65
CA ILE A 84 3.49 2.34 3.51
C ILE A 84 4.43 3.51 3.76
N ALA A 85 4.40 4.03 4.99
CA ALA A 85 5.39 5.00 5.43
C ALA A 85 6.77 4.34 5.39
N GLY A 86 7.71 4.94 4.66
CA GLY A 86 9.11 4.54 4.73
C GLY A 86 9.63 4.69 6.15
N ALA A 87 10.57 3.84 6.55
CA ALA A 87 11.32 4.07 7.79
C ALA A 87 11.94 5.48 7.76
N PRO A 88 12.10 6.15 8.93
CA PRO A 88 12.76 7.45 8.98
C PRO A 88 14.10 7.36 8.24
N GLU A 89 14.39 8.36 7.42
CA GLU A 89 15.58 8.33 6.58
C GLU A 89 16.84 8.04 7.42
N PRO A 90 17.85 7.34 6.87
CA PRO A 90 19.07 6.98 7.59
C PRO A 90 19.74 8.17 8.30
N ALA A 91 19.61 9.37 7.73
CA ALA A 91 20.10 10.62 8.33
C ALA A 91 19.40 10.98 9.65
N SER A 92 18.10 10.73 9.78
CA SER A 92 17.35 11.01 11.01
C SER A 92 17.80 10.12 12.16
N TRP A 93 18.07 8.84 11.88
CA TRP A 93 18.68 7.93 12.85
C TRP A 93 20.08 8.38 13.24
N ALA A 94 20.88 8.77 12.26
CA ALA A 94 22.23 9.28 12.50
C ALA A 94 22.21 10.55 13.37
N LEU A 95 21.26 11.47 13.16
CA LEU A 95 21.11 12.69 13.97
C LEU A 95 20.68 12.38 15.41
N LEU A 96 19.78 11.41 15.62
CA LEU A 96 19.39 10.99 16.97
C LEU A 96 20.58 10.37 17.71
N ILE A 97 21.32 9.47 17.05
CA ILE A 97 22.51 8.84 17.62
C ILE A 97 23.57 9.90 17.93
N ALA A 98 23.83 10.82 17.01
CA ALA A 98 24.77 11.91 17.21
C ALA A 98 24.33 12.82 18.37
N GLY A 99 23.05 13.20 18.42
CA GLY A 99 22.48 14.02 19.49
C GLY A 99 22.63 13.36 20.86
N PHE A 100 22.26 12.09 20.99
CA PHE A 100 22.42 11.35 22.26
C PHE A 100 23.90 11.14 22.62
N GLY A 101 24.75 10.86 21.63
CA GLY A 101 26.20 10.74 21.83
C GLY A 101 26.82 12.03 22.36
N LEU A 102 26.52 13.18 21.72
CA LEU A 102 27.00 14.49 22.13
C LEU A 102 26.50 14.86 23.55
N THR A 103 25.23 14.62 23.84
CA THR A 103 24.65 14.89 25.16
C THR A 103 25.35 14.06 26.25
N GLY A 104 25.57 12.76 26.00
CA GLY A 104 26.29 11.88 26.90
C GLY A 104 27.74 12.32 27.14
N VAL A 105 28.45 12.74 26.08
CA VAL A 105 29.81 13.29 26.19
C VAL A 105 29.83 14.59 27.00
N ALA A 106 28.90 15.50 26.77
CA ALA A 106 28.81 16.76 27.49
C ALA A 106 28.61 16.57 29.00
N LEU A 107 27.75 15.63 29.39
CA LEU A 107 27.54 15.26 30.80
C LEU A 107 28.82 14.71 31.43
N ARG A 108 29.52 13.79 30.76
CA ARG A 108 30.78 13.21 31.26
C ARG A 108 31.87 14.27 31.45
N ARG A 109 31.98 15.24 30.54
CA ARG A 109 32.96 16.34 30.67
C ARG A 109 32.73 17.20 31.91
N ARG A 110 31.46 17.45 32.28
CA ARG A 110 31.13 18.23 33.49
C ARG A 110 31.48 17.50 34.78
N SER A 111 31.30 16.18 34.82
CA SER A 111 31.65 15.37 36.01
C SER A 111 33.16 15.32 36.29
N VAL A 112 34.01 15.39 35.25
CA VAL A 112 35.47 15.32 35.40
C VAL A 112 36.07 16.64 35.94
N THR A 113 35.41 17.78 35.76
CA THR A 113 35.89 19.08 36.24
C THR A 113 35.60 19.33 37.73
N LEU A 114 34.84 18.45 38.41
CA LEU A 114 34.48 18.57 39.84
C LEU A 114 35.39 17.75 40.78
N ALA A 115 36.56 17.29 40.32
CA ALA A 115 37.57 16.58 41.10
C ALA A 115 38.87 17.38 41.22
#